data_AF-A0A2W4NDM3-F1
#
_entry.id   AF-A0A2W4NDM3-F1
#
_cell.length_a   1.000
_cell.length_b   1.000
_cell.length_c   1.000
_cell.angle_alpha   90.00
_cell.angle_beta   90.00
_cell.angle_gamma   90.00
#
_symmetry.space_group_name_H-M   'P 1'
#
loop_
_entity.id
_entity.type
_entity.pdbx_description
1 polymer ?
#
loop_
_entity_poly.entity_id
_entity_poly.type
_entity_poly.pdbx_seq_one_letter_code
_entity_poly.pdbx_strand_id
1 'polypeptide(L)'
;MRRSTGKPTKAQTLHFGKLQSFGCCACRKRGYWRATEIHHLVDKGTRALSGGHDAVIPLCAWHHRGIPDTGVRTAVMRDVLGPSMALEKRAFVEEFGSERELLAWVQECMK
;
A
#
# COMPACT_ATOMS: atom_id res chain seq x y z
N MET A 1 -13.85 19.27 -2.04
CA MET A 1 -12.47 18.98 -1.59
C MET A 1 -11.57 18.88 -2.84
N ARG A 2 -10.59 19.78 -2.99
CA ARG A 2 -9.68 19.78 -4.15
C ARG A 2 -8.69 18.62 -3.99
N ARG A 3 -8.50 17.79 -5.01
CA ARG A 3 -7.44 16.76 -5.00
C ARG A 3 -6.09 17.46 -4.95
N SER A 4 -5.24 17.09 -4.00
CA SER A 4 -3.88 17.65 -3.90
C SER A 4 -2.99 17.17 -5.05
N THR A 5 -3.27 15.99 -5.60
CA THR A 5 -2.67 15.50 -6.85
C THR A 5 -3.52 15.87 -8.07
N GLY A 6 -2.87 16.13 -9.20
CA GLY A 6 -3.52 16.29 -10.50
C GLY A 6 -4.06 14.98 -11.08
N LYS A 7 -4.25 14.96 -12.40
CA LYS A 7 -4.55 13.73 -13.15
C LYS A 7 -3.22 12.98 -13.38
N PRO A 8 -3.15 11.65 -13.18
CA PRO A 8 -1.95 10.90 -13.48
C PRO A 8 -1.63 10.93 -14.98
N THR A 9 -0.34 10.92 -15.31
CA THR A 9 0.12 10.77 -16.69
C THR A 9 -0.15 9.36 -17.21
N LYS A 10 0.03 9.14 -18.52
CA LYS A 10 -0.04 7.79 -19.11
C LYS A 10 1.01 6.85 -18.50
N ALA A 11 2.23 7.34 -18.28
CA ALA A 11 3.31 6.57 -17.68
C ALA A 11 2.99 6.17 -16.22
N GLN A 12 2.43 7.09 -15.43
CA GLN A 12 1.99 6.82 -14.06
C GLN A 12 0.84 5.81 -14.02
N THR A 13 -0.11 5.92 -14.95
CA THR A 13 -1.21 4.95 -15.07
C THR A 13 -0.68 3.55 -15.42
N LEU A 14 0.29 3.46 -16.34
CA LEU A 14 0.96 2.19 -16.65
C LEU A 14 1.71 1.64 -15.43
N HIS A 15 2.39 2.50 -14.67
CA HIS A 15 3.06 2.11 -13.44
C HIS A 15 2.07 1.56 -12.41
N PHE A 16 0.89 2.17 -12.25
CA PHE A 16 -0.16 1.62 -11.38
C PHE A 16 -0.60 0.21 -11.80
N GLY A 17 -0.73 -0.05 -13.10
CA GLY A 17 -1.01 -1.39 -13.61
C GLY A 17 0.09 -2.39 -13.22
N LYS A 18 1.36 -2.01 -13.32
CA LYS A 18 2.48 -2.85 -12.87
C LYS A 18 2.42 -3.14 -11.37
N LEU A 19 2.10 -2.14 -10.55
CA LEU A 19 1.94 -2.29 -9.10
C LEU A 19 0.76 -3.21 -8.74
N GLN A 20 -0.36 -3.13 -9.48
CA GLN A 20 -1.50 -4.02 -9.30
C GLN A 20 -1.13 -5.48 -9.62
N SER A 21 -0.36 -5.71 -10.69
CA SER A 21 0.18 -7.04 -11.00
C SER A 21 1.18 -7.52 -9.95
N PHE A 22 2.00 -6.62 -9.40
CA PHE A 22 2.92 -6.92 -8.30
C PHE A 22 2.16 -7.41 -7.05
N GLY A 23 1.00 -6.82 -6.74
CA GLY A 23 0.17 -7.22 -5.60
C GLY A 23 0.61 -6.56 -4.29
N CYS A 24 -0.07 -6.88 -3.19
CA CYS A 24 0.12 -6.15 -1.93
C CYS A 24 1.54 -6.31 -1.38
N CYS A 25 2.26 -5.20 -1.16
CA CYS A 25 3.65 -5.24 -0.71
C CYS A 25 3.81 -5.90 0.67
N ALA A 26 2.92 -5.61 1.63
CA ALA A 26 2.91 -6.27 2.93
C ALA A 26 2.59 -7.77 2.84
N CYS A 27 1.61 -8.16 2.02
CA CYS A 27 1.32 -9.58 1.76
C CYS A 27 2.51 -10.30 1.12
N ARG A 28 3.20 -9.65 0.17
CA ARG A 28 4.37 -10.21 -0.52
C ARG A 28 5.52 -10.49 0.45
N LYS A 29 5.77 -9.61 1.42
CA LYS A 29 6.75 -9.84 2.50
C LYS A 29 6.41 -11.08 3.36
N ARG A 30 5.13 -11.49 3.40
CA ARG A 30 4.67 -12.73 4.05
C ARG A 30 4.50 -13.92 3.09
N GLY A 31 4.92 -13.80 1.83
CA GLY A 31 4.82 -14.87 0.83
C GLY A 31 3.46 -14.99 0.13
N TYR A 32 2.54 -14.04 0.32
CA TYR A 32 1.22 -14.05 -0.30
C TYR A 32 1.10 -13.05 -1.45
N TRP A 33 0.26 -13.38 -2.43
CA TRP A 33 -0.22 -12.42 -3.42
C TRP A 33 -1.68 -12.06 -3.16
N ARG A 34 -2.01 -10.78 -3.20
CA ARG A 34 -3.38 -10.27 -3.08
C ARG A 34 -3.58 -9.07 -3.99
N ALA A 35 -4.78 -8.95 -4.56
CA ALA A 35 -5.19 -7.80 -5.36
C ALA A 35 -5.16 -6.49 -4.54
N THR A 36 -4.87 -5.37 -5.21
CA THR A 36 -4.52 -4.12 -4.53
C THR A 36 -5.19 -2.87 -5.08
N GLU A 37 -5.29 -1.91 -4.18
CA GLU A 37 -5.50 -0.50 -4.47
C GLU A 37 -4.15 0.23 -4.43
N ILE A 38 -4.10 1.37 -5.12
CA ILE A 38 -2.92 2.25 -5.09
C ILE A 38 -3.03 3.16 -3.87
N HIS A 39 -2.08 3.01 -2.95
CA HIS A 39 -1.95 3.86 -1.77
C HIS A 39 -0.94 4.97 -2.05
N HIS A 40 -1.38 6.23 -2.02
CA HIS A 40 -0.52 7.40 -2.09
C HIS A 40 0.06 7.72 -0.71
N LEU A 41 1.38 7.88 -0.64
CA LEU A 41 2.06 8.31 0.57
C LEU A 41 1.62 9.72 0.99
N VAL A 42 1.53 9.94 2.31
CA VAL A 42 1.24 11.26 2.91
C VAL A 42 2.13 11.50 4.13
N ASP A 43 3.43 11.65 3.90
CA ASP A 43 4.43 11.90 4.95
C ASP A 43 4.88 13.38 5.01
N LYS A 44 4.53 14.19 4.01
CA LYS A 44 4.81 15.63 3.94
C LYS A 44 3.53 16.47 3.91
N GLY A 45 2.51 16.04 4.67
CA GLY A 45 1.22 16.73 4.85
C GLY A 45 0.22 16.58 3.70
N THR A 46 0.67 16.59 2.44
CA THR A 46 -0.19 16.31 1.28
C THR A 46 0.44 15.30 0.33
N ARG A 47 -0.39 14.58 -0.45
CA ARG A 47 0.07 13.64 -1.47
C ARG A 47 1.03 14.29 -2.47
N ALA A 48 0.73 15.50 -2.95
CA ALA A 48 1.61 16.22 -3.89
C ALA A 48 3.00 16.50 -3.31
N LEU A 49 3.06 17.00 -2.07
CA LEU A 49 4.34 17.24 -1.39
C LEU A 49 5.08 15.94 -1.06
N SER A 50 4.36 14.83 -0.98
CA SER A 50 4.89 13.49 -0.68
C SER A 50 5.34 12.72 -1.94
N GLY A 51 5.37 13.35 -3.12
CA GLY A 51 5.80 12.73 -4.39
C GLY A 51 4.65 12.32 -5.32
N GLY A 52 3.41 12.59 -4.94
CA GLY A 52 2.23 12.46 -5.79
C GLY A 52 2.06 11.05 -6.36
N HIS A 53 1.83 10.97 -7.66
CA HIS A 53 1.59 9.71 -8.37
C HIS A 53 2.83 8.80 -8.47
N ASP A 54 4.03 9.30 -8.15
CA ASP A 54 5.27 8.52 -8.21
C ASP A 54 5.67 7.95 -6.83
N ALA A 55 5.02 8.42 -5.76
CA ALA A 55 5.19 7.92 -4.40
C ALA A 55 3.96 7.14 -3.96
N VAL A 56 3.83 5.93 -4.52
CA VAL A 56 2.70 5.03 -4.27
C VAL A 56 3.16 3.61 -3.95
N ILE A 57 2.39 2.91 -3.13
CA ILE A 57 2.59 1.48 -2.85
C ILE A 57 1.30 0.68 -3.06
N PRO A 58 1.38 -0.58 -3.50
CA PRO A 58 0.21 -1.44 -3.68
C PRO A 58 -0.16 -2.10 -2.35
N LEU A 59 -1.39 -1.87 -1.88
CA LEU A 59 -1.92 -2.47 -0.64
C LEU A 59 -3.27 -3.14 -0.91
N CYS A 60 -3.49 -4.32 -0.32
CA CYS A 60 -4.80 -4.99 -0.35
C CYS A 60 -5.80 -4.29 0.59
N ALA A 61 -7.09 -4.60 0.48
CA ALA A 61 -8.13 -3.97 1.30
C ALA A 61 -7.87 -4.08 2.81
N TRP A 62 -7.29 -5.20 3.27
CA TRP A 62 -6.90 -5.38 4.67
C TRP A 62 -5.74 -4.45 5.08
N HIS A 63 -4.59 -4.54 4.40
CA HIS A 63 -3.42 -3.71 4.75
C HIS A 63 -3.63 -2.23 4.50
N HIS A 64 -4.50 -1.85 3.55
CA HIS A 64 -4.80 -0.47 3.22
C HIS A 64 -5.84 0.15 4.18
N ARG A 65 -7.01 -0.49 4.31
CA ARG A 65 -8.20 0.09 4.92
C ARG A 65 -8.70 -0.68 6.15
N GLY A 66 -8.06 -1.79 6.50
CA GLY A 66 -8.50 -2.66 7.60
C GLY A 66 -9.75 -3.46 7.29
N ILE A 67 -10.09 -3.63 6.01
CA ILE A 67 -11.30 -4.34 5.60
C ILE A 67 -10.97 -5.83 5.52
N PRO A 68 -11.57 -6.68 6.37
CA PRO A 68 -11.36 -8.11 6.31
C PRO A 68 -12.08 -8.73 5.11
N ASP A 69 -11.70 -9.95 4.77
CA ASP A 69 -12.40 -10.72 3.74
C ASP A 69 -13.80 -11.09 4.21
N THR A 70 -14.74 -11.25 3.27
CA THR A 70 -16.14 -11.55 3.59
C THR A 70 -16.24 -12.81 4.46
N GLY A 71 -16.88 -12.68 5.62
CA GLY A 71 -17.04 -13.77 6.58
C GLY A 71 -15.81 -14.05 7.46
N VAL A 72 -14.70 -13.33 7.26
CA VAL A 72 -13.48 -13.48 8.06
C VAL A 72 -13.44 -12.39 9.13
N ARG A 73 -13.10 -12.79 10.37
CA ARG A 73 -12.93 -11.84 11.48
C ARG A 73 -11.61 -11.07 11.32
N THR A 74 -11.59 -9.82 11.77
CA THR A 74 -10.38 -8.98 11.76
C THR A 74 -9.22 -9.61 12.53
N ALA A 75 -9.48 -10.30 13.63
CA ALA A 75 -8.47 -11.06 14.38
C ALA A 75 -7.78 -12.12 13.51
N VAL A 76 -8.54 -12.88 12.72
CA VAL A 76 -7.97 -13.88 11.80
C VAL A 76 -7.12 -13.22 10.72
N MET A 77 -7.58 -12.09 10.17
CA MET A 77 -6.78 -11.31 9.22
C MET A 77 -5.47 -10.82 9.84
N ARG A 78 -5.52 -10.34 11.09
CA ARG A 78 -4.35 -9.88 11.85
C ARG A 78 -3.33 -11.00 12.10
N ASP A 79 -3.80 -12.20 12.43
CA ASP A 79 -2.93 -13.35 12.70
C ASP A 79 -2.24 -13.84 11.41
N VAL A 80 -3.01 -13.97 10.32
CA VAL A 80 -2.53 -14.56 9.06
C VAL A 80 -1.71 -13.56 8.23
N LEU A 81 -2.22 -12.34 8.05
CA LEU A 81 -1.65 -11.33 7.16
C LEU A 81 -0.87 -10.23 7.89
N GLY A 82 -0.95 -10.19 9.22
CA GLY A 82 -0.29 -9.16 10.01
C GLY A 82 -1.17 -7.92 10.21
N PRO A 83 -0.63 -6.87 10.85
CA PRO A 83 -1.36 -5.66 11.21
C PRO A 83 -1.87 -4.93 9.97
N SER A 84 -3.00 -4.25 10.10
CA SER A 84 -3.46 -3.30 9.08
C SER A 84 -2.86 -1.93 9.32
N MET A 85 -2.45 -1.21 8.27
CA MET A 85 -1.92 0.15 8.42
C MET A 85 -2.96 1.11 9.01
N ALA A 86 -4.23 0.96 8.62
CA ALA A 86 -5.32 1.83 9.08
C ALA A 86 -5.75 1.54 10.52
N LEU A 87 -5.61 0.29 10.99
CA LEU A 87 -6.05 -0.12 12.33
C LEU A 87 -4.91 -0.08 13.36
N GLU A 88 -3.68 -0.42 12.95
CA GLU A 88 -2.55 -0.67 13.84
C GLU A 88 -1.24 -0.09 13.24
N LYS A 89 -1.23 1.20 12.88
CA LYS A 89 -0.09 1.85 12.19
C LYS A 89 1.27 1.55 12.82
N ARG A 90 1.39 1.61 14.15
CA ARG A 90 2.66 1.35 14.84
C ARG A 90 3.15 -0.08 14.60
N ALA A 91 2.28 -1.07 14.83
CA ALA A 91 2.63 -2.47 14.60
C ALA A 91 2.89 -2.76 13.11
N PHE A 92 2.15 -2.11 12.21
CA PHE A 92 2.40 -2.19 10.76
C PHE A 92 3.80 -1.74 10.39
N VAL A 93 4.23 -0.59 10.91
CA VAL A 93 5.57 -0.06 10.65
C VAL A 93 6.64 -0.97 11.26
N GLU A 94 6.41 -1.50 12.46
CA GLU A 94 7.33 -2.44 13.11
C GLU A 94 7.50 -3.76 12.33
N GLU A 95 6.41 -4.31 11.78
CA GLU A 95 6.43 -5.59 11.06
C GLU A 95 6.89 -5.46 9.59
N PHE A 96 6.47 -4.41 8.89
CA PHE A 96 6.67 -4.29 7.44
C PHE A 96 7.61 -3.15 7.01
N GLY A 97 7.89 -2.21 7.90
CA GLY A 97 8.57 -0.95 7.61
C GLY A 97 7.61 0.21 7.36
N SER A 98 8.15 1.42 7.38
CA SER A 98 7.47 2.66 7.02
C SER A 98 7.02 2.65 5.55
N GLU A 99 6.11 3.56 5.19
CA GLU A 99 5.66 3.69 3.80
C GLU A 99 6.82 3.98 2.84
N ARG A 100 7.86 4.71 3.29
CA ARG A 100 9.06 5.01 2.49
C ARG A 100 9.96 3.80 2.30
N GLU A 101 10.15 3.00 3.34
CA GLU A 101 10.89 1.75 3.25
C GLU A 101 10.17 0.74 2.35
N LEU A 102 8.84 0.67 2.45
CA LEU A 102 8.02 -0.15 1.55
C LEU A 102 8.10 0.34 0.10
N LEU A 103 8.07 1.66 -0.14
CA LEU A 103 8.23 2.21 -1.48
C LEU A 103 9.58 1.81 -2.08
N ALA A 104 10.68 2.02 -1.33
CA ALA A 104 12.02 1.65 -1.78
C ALA A 104 12.13 0.14 -2.06
N TRP A 105 11.57 -0.69 -1.19
CA TRP A 105 11.55 -2.14 -1.36
C TRP A 105 10.75 -2.58 -2.60
N VAL A 106 9.56 -2.00 -2.83
CA VAL A 106 8.76 -2.29 -4.03
C VAL A 106 9.53 -1.89 -5.30
N GLN A 107 10.16 -0.73 -5.29
CA GLN A 107 10.96 -0.27 -6.43
C GLN A 107 12.13 -1.23 -6.71
N GLU A 108 12.82 -1.70 -5.67
CA GLU A 108 13.89 -2.69 -5.81
C GLU A 108 13.39 -4.00 -6.43
N CYS A 109 12.24 -4.52 -5.97
CA CYS A 109 11.68 -5.77 -6.49
C CYS A 109 11.15 -5.67 -7.93
N MET A 110 10.95 -4.45 -8.45
CA MET A 110 10.38 -4.19 -9.78
C MET A 110 11.40 -3.65 -10.79
N LYS A 111 12.69 -3.58 -10.40
CA LYS A 111 13.80 -3.33 -11.33
C LYS A 111 13.99 -4.52 -12.27
#